data_AF-A0A4R6BCV8-F1
#
_entry.id   AF-A0A4R6BCV8-F1
#
_cell.length_a   1.000
_cell.length_b   1.000
_cell.length_c   1.000
_cell.angle_alpha   90.00
_cell.angle_beta   90.00
_cell.angle_gamma   90.00
#
_symmetry.space_group_name_H-M   'P 1'
#
loop_
_entity.id
_entity.type
_entity.pdbx_description
1 polymer ?
#
loop_
_entity_poly.entity_id
_entity_poly.type
_entity_poly.pdbx_seq_one_letter_code
_entity_poly.pdbx_strand_id
1 'polypeptide(L)' 'MATNKYRVLTPFKDSEDKDKEYQAGDIYAPSKRIAKDRYEALTSVNNSLGRPVLALVEGDGVEKEETPEETKAATTTKK' A
#
# COMPACT_ATOMS: atom_id res chain seq x y z
N MET A 1 -17.10 -6.23 -17.88
CA MET A 1 -16.73 -6.16 -16.46
C MET A 1 -15.27 -5.80 -16.40
N ALA A 2 -14.92 -4.59 -15.98
CA ALA A 2 -13.52 -4.19 -15.82
C ALA A 2 -12.91 -5.04 -14.70
N THR A 3 -11.82 -5.74 -14.99
CA THR A 3 -11.00 -6.34 -13.95
C THR A 3 -10.15 -5.21 -13.38
N ASN A 4 -10.57 -4.64 -12.26
CA ASN A 4 -9.80 -3.66 -11.51
C ASN A 4 -8.39 -4.24 -11.28
N LYS A 5 -7.41 -3.72 -12.01
CA LYS A 5 -6.00 -4.12 -11.86
C LYS A 5 -5.38 -3.19 -10.84
N TYR A 6 -4.85 -3.73 -9.76
CA TYR A 6 -4.11 -2.95 -8.78
C TYR A 6 -2.61 -3.04 -9.09
N ARG A 7 -1.93 -1.90 -9.00
CA ARG A 7 -0.48 -1.82 -9.20
C ARG A 7 0.18 -1.38 -7.93
N VAL A 8 1.30 -2.02 -7.64
CA VAL A 8 2.09 -1.74 -6.45
C VAL A 8 2.80 -0.40 -6.63
N LEU A 9 2.59 0.53 -5.71
CA LEU A 9 3.25 1.84 -5.69
C LEU A 9 4.62 1.77 -5.02
N THR A 10 4.68 1.06 -3.88
CA THR A 10 5.87 0.97 -3.03
C THR A 10 6.14 -0.49 -2.74
N PRO A 11 7.40 -0.97 -2.77
CA PRO A 11 7.67 -2.35 -2.43
C PRO A 11 7.20 -2.65 -1.00
N PHE A 12 6.47 -3.76 -0.86
CA PHE A 12 5.99 -4.23 0.43
C PHE A 12 5.93 -5.75 0.46
N LYS A 13 5.91 -6.27 1.68
CA LYS A 13 5.79 -7.69 1.95
C LYS A 13 4.42 -7.96 2.54
N ASP A 14 3.68 -8.88 1.92
CA ASP A 14 2.35 -9.28 2.39
C ASP A 14 2.43 -10.60 3.17
N SER A 15 2.35 -10.53 4.49
CA SER A 15 2.38 -11.73 5.35
C SER A 15 1.10 -12.58 5.26
N GLU A 16 -0.02 -12.05 4.76
CA GLU A 16 -1.23 -12.86 4.55
C GLU A 16 -1.19 -13.64 3.23
N ASP A 17 -0.49 -13.13 2.21
CA ASP A 17 -0.23 -13.82 0.94
C ASP A 17 1.10 -14.60 0.98
N LYS A 18 1.33 -15.37 2.06
CA LYS A 18 2.52 -16.23 2.25
C LYS A 18 3.84 -15.47 2.22
N ASP A 19 3.90 -14.32 2.90
CA ASP A 19 5.12 -13.52 2.98
C ASP A 19 5.66 -13.09 1.60
N LYS A 20 4.75 -12.97 0.62
CA LYS A 20 5.13 -12.62 -0.75
C LYS A 20 5.55 -11.17 -0.83
N GLU A 21 6.69 -10.95 -1.45
CA GLU A 21 7.25 -9.64 -1.70
C GLU A 21 6.77 -9.12 -3.05
N TYR A 22 6.17 -7.94 -3.02
CA TYR A 22 5.67 -7.22 -4.18
C TYR A 22 6.57 -6.01 -4.42
N GLN A 23 7.06 -5.85 -5.66
CA GLN A 23 7.91 -4.71 -6.02
C GLN A 23 7.08 -3.56 -6.58
N ALA A 24 7.58 -2.33 -6.46
CA ALA A 24 6.96 -1.17 -7.07
C ALA A 24 6.84 -1.35 -8.60
N GLY A 25 5.67 -1.05 -9.13
CA GLY A 25 5.35 -1.22 -10.54
C GLY A 25 4.78 -2.59 -10.91
N ASP A 26 4.79 -3.56 -10.00
CA ASP A 26 4.26 -4.91 -10.23
C ASP A 26 2.72 -4.95 -10.14
N ILE A 27 2.11 -5.99 -10.69
CA ILE A 27 0.65 -6.19 -10.61
C ILE A 27 0.34 -6.94 -9.32
N TYR A 28 -0.47 -6.33 -8.45
CA TYR A 28 -0.91 -6.99 -7.24
C TYR A 28 -2.03 -8.00 -7.57
N ALA A 29 -1.67 -9.28 -7.50
CA ALA A 29 -2.55 -10.42 -7.77
C ALA A 29 -2.49 -11.40 -6.59
N PRO A 30 -3.15 -11.07 -5.46
CA PRO A 30 -3.21 -11.93 -4.29
C PRO A 30 -4.04 -13.18 -4.56
N SER A 31 -3.91 -14.17 -3.68
CA SER A 31 -4.76 -15.35 -3.70
C SER A 31 -6.25 -14.99 -3.57
N LYS A 32 -7.12 -15.62 -4.38
CA LYS A 32 -8.59 -15.33 -4.46
C LYS A 32 -9.33 -15.30 -3.11
N ARG A 33 -8.78 -15.97 -2.08
CA ARG A 33 -9.38 -16.05 -0.73
C ARG A 33 -9.21 -14.78 0.10
N ILE A 34 -8.15 -14.01 -0.12
CA ILE A 34 -7.79 -12.82 0.68
C ILE A 34 -7.92 -11.51 -0.12
N ALA A 35 -8.13 -11.62 -1.43
CA ALA A 35 -8.05 -10.51 -2.36
C ALA A 35 -8.93 -9.30 -1.99
N LYS A 36 -10.21 -9.51 -1.66
CA LYS A 36 -11.19 -8.41 -1.53
C LYS A 36 -10.84 -7.45 -0.38
N ASP A 37 -10.64 -8.01 0.81
CA ASP A 37 -10.32 -7.24 2.03
C ASP A 37 -8.91 -6.62 1.93
N ARG A 38 -7.97 -7.34 1.30
CA ARG A 38 -6.60 -6.87 1.12
C ARG A 38 -6.46 -5.71 0.14
N TYR A 39 -7.22 -5.67 -0.95
CA TYR A 39 -7.18 -4.51 -1.85
C TYR A 39 -7.57 -3.23 -1.09
N GLU A 40 -8.67 -3.26 -0.32
CA GLU A 40 -9.13 -2.11 0.46
C GLU A 40 -8.15 -1.71 1.56
N ALA A 41 -7.56 -2.69 2.26
CA ALA A 41 -6.56 -2.41 3.27
C ALA A 41 -5.30 -1.78 2.66
N LEU A 42 -4.79 -2.31 1.55
CA LEU A 42 -3.52 -1.86 0.97
C LEU A 42 -3.64 -0.58 0.12
N THR A 43 -4.85 -0.18 -0.29
CA THR A 43 -5.14 1.16 -0.82
C THR A 43 -5.44 2.17 0.28
N SER A 44 -5.66 1.74 1.52
CA SER A 44 -5.92 2.63 2.65
C SER A 44 -4.63 3.05 3.36
N VAL A 45 -4.63 4.27 3.89
CA VAL A 45 -3.54 4.80 4.72
C VAL A 45 -3.48 4.08 6.08
N ASN A 46 -4.62 3.57 6.56
CA ASN A 46 -4.77 2.96 7.88
C ASN A 46 -4.35 1.47 7.94
N ASN A 47 -3.40 1.05 7.12
CA ASN A 47 -2.90 -0.32 7.10
C ASN A 47 -1.67 -0.50 8.00
N SER A 48 -1.21 -1.74 8.18
CA SER A 48 -0.02 -2.05 9.00
C SER A 48 1.28 -1.37 8.53
N LEU A 49 1.32 -0.85 7.30
CA LEU A 49 2.46 -0.13 6.71
C LEU A 49 2.34 1.39 6.89
N GLY A 50 1.19 1.89 7.39
CA GLY A 50 0.89 3.31 7.62
C GLY A 50 0.81 4.14 6.33
N ARG A 51 0.68 3.48 5.17
CA ARG A 51 0.63 4.15 3.86
C ARG A 51 -0.02 3.26 2.81
N PRO A 52 -0.70 3.83 1.81
CA PRO A 52 -1.21 3.09 0.67
C PRO A 52 -0.05 2.56 -0.17
N VAL A 53 -0.06 1.27 -0.46
CA VAL A 53 0.97 0.59 -1.26
C VAL A 53 0.44 0.07 -2.59
N LEU A 54 -0.87 0.13 -2.81
CA LEU A 54 -1.51 -0.18 -4.08
C LEU A 54 -2.22 1.04 -4.66
N ALA A 55 -2.21 1.14 -5.97
CA ALA A 55 -3.02 2.07 -6.75
C ALA A 55 -3.96 1.29 -7.67
N LEU A 56 -5.19 1.77 -7.80
CA LEU A 56 -6.13 1.29 -8.81
C LEU A 56 -5.65 1.74 -10.20
N VAL A 57 -5.39 0.78 -11.09
CA VAL A 57 -5.08 1.05 -12.50
C VAL A 57 -6.38 1.06 -13.29
N GLU A 58 -7.23 2.06 -13.03
CA GLU A 58 -8.44 2.29 -13.79
C GLU A 58 -8.45 3.76 -14.24
N GLY A 59 -7.80 4.03 -15.37
CA GLY A 59 -8.11 5.16 -16.27
C GLY A 59 -7.94 6.61 -15.81
N ASP A 60 -8.10 6.99 -14.55
CA ASP A 60 -8.20 8.41 -14.17
C ASP A 60 -7.87 8.64 -12.68
N GLY A 61 -7.22 9.77 -12.40
CA GLY A 61 -7.11 10.30 -11.03
C GLY A 61 -5.89 9.85 -10.21
N VAL A 62 -4.69 10.30 -10.61
CA VAL A 62 -3.57 10.44 -9.68
C VAL A 62 -3.93 11.55 -8.67
N GLU A 63 -4.67 11.23 -7.62
CA GLU A 63 -4.69 12.05 -6.40
C GLU A 63 -3.52 11.62 -5.52
N LYS A 64 -2.35 12.15 -5.90
CA LYS A 64 -1.28 12.41 -4.94
C LYS A 64 -1.79 13.51 -4.01
N GLU A 65 -2.40 13.15 -2.90
CA GLU A 65 -2.53 14.08 -1.77
C GLU A 65 -1.38 13.82 -0.78
N GLU A 66 -0.34 14.63 -0.98
CA GLU A 66 0.46 15.31 0.03
C GLU A 66 1.13 14.46 1.14
N THR A 67 2.42 14.20 0.93
CA THR A 67 3.41 14.36 2.02
C THR A 67 3.66 15.86 2.17
N PRO A 68 3.51 16.43 3.38
CA PRO A 68 4.62 16.47 4.34
C PRO A 68 4.12 16.02 5.74
N GLU A 69 4.90 15.57 6.70
CA GLU A 69 6.15 16.15 7.16
C GLU A 69 6.86 15.11 8.05
N GLU A 70 8.13 14.89 7.74
CA GLU A 70 9.09 14.30 8.65
C GLU A 70 9.25 15.22 9.87
N THR A 71 8.53 14.99 10.96
CA THR A 71 9.03 15.41 12.28
C THR A 71 9.80 14.25 12.90
N LYS A 72 10.99 14.01 12.36
CA LYS A 72 12.10 13.50 13.19
C LYS A 72 12.50 14.61 14.15
N ALA A 73 11.98 14.59 15.37
CA ALA A 73 12.60 15.27 16.49
C ALA A 73 12.90 14.22 17.56
N ALA A 74 13.98 13.48 17.34
CA ALA A 74 14.72 12.87 18.42
C ALA A 74 15.28 14.00 19.31
N THR A 75 14.96 13.98 20.60
CA THR A 75 15.96 14.24 21.65
C THR A 75 15.46 13.73 22.99
N THR A 76 16.07 12.64 23.43
CA THR A 76 16.48 12.41 24.82
C THR A 76 16.66 13.70 25.61
N THR A 77 16.05 13.82 26.79
CA THR A 77 16.76 14.22 28.01
C THR A 77 16.04 13.70 29.24
N LYS A 78 16.74 12.79 29.90
CA LYS A 78 16.54 12.28 31.25
C LYS A 78 17.28 13.23 32.19
N LYS A 79 16.59 13.93 33.10
CA LYS A 79 16.94 14.01 34.54
C LYS A 79 15.94 14.88 35.29
#